data_AF-A0A4Q3FC72-F1
#
_entry.id   AF-A0A4Q3FC72-F1
#
_cell.length_a   1.000
_cell.length_b   1.000
_cell.length_c   1.000
_cell.angle_alpha   90.00
_cell.angle_beta   90.00
_cell.angle_gamma   90.00
#
_symmetry.space_group_name_H-M   'P 1'
#
loop_
_entity.id
_entity.type
_entity.pdbx_description
1 polymer ?
#
loop_
_entity_poly.entity_id
_entity_poly.type
_entity_poly.pdbx_seq_one_letter_code
_entity_poly.pdbx_strand_id
1 'polypeptide(L)'
;MTKALVTCGAHPGVYFLEKWFPHLEFIYGDAVFINQISASQQLLLPQVSEWDYIHQLLNICLDNQINTVFAMSFAEQELLAEAVELFSEFQIKLNLPDLNSRKLLFNQPEILQKLNFNGMKTVLHQATNSFAEFSKSCLQLGYPTESIAVSSFQNPDLVWILDDQHKFNFFDGKPVILFTKAAKIFAAEELLLLRKFNSSTQKIVHAFFTDGNLESVWNAQSSEEIKQIGIILALNGLFEMEFQQEKFFNIKPFFVR
;
A
#
# COMPACT_ATOMS: atom_id res chain seq x y z
N MET A 1 -10.39 22.55 -15.86
CA MET A 1 -10.44 21.17 -15.31
C MET A 1 -9.01 20.81 -14.96
N THR A 2 -8.76 20.27 -13.78
CA THR A 2 -7.39 19.99 -13.33
C THR A 2 -6.91 18.69 -13.96
N LYS A 3 -5.77 18.71 -14.67
CA LYS A 3 -5.20 17.51 -15.28
C LYS A 3 -4.38 16.72 -14.26
N ALA A 4 -4.61 15.42 -14.22
CA ALA A 4 -3.94 14.50 -13.34
C ALA A 4 -3.22 13.42 -14.15
N LEU A 5 -1.90 13.34 -14.01
CA LEU A 5 -1.13 12.20 -14.49
C LEU A 5 -1.29 11.03 -13.53
N VAL A 6 -1.55 9.85 -14.05
CA VAL A 6 -1.46 8.60 -13.30
C VAL A 6 -0.41 7.71 -13.95
N THR A 7 0.63 7.35 -13.21
CA THR A 7 1.66 6.43 -13.71
C THR A 7 1.13 4.98 -13.69
N CYS A 8 1.80 4.06 -14.38
CA CYS A 8 1.31 2.70 -14.59
C CYS A 8 -0.14 2.69 -15.11
N GLY A 9 -0.43 3.47 -16.14
CA GLY A 9 -1.79 3.79 -16.58
C GLY A 9 -2.68 2.59 -16.93
N ALA A 10 -2.10 1.42 -17.20
CA ALA A 10 -2.84 0.18 -17.46
C ALA A 10 -3.28 -0.54 -16.18
N HIS A 11 -2.89 -0.06 -14.99
CA HIS A 11 -3.15 -0.74 -13.73
C HIS A 11 -4.65 -0.67 -13.39
N PRO A 12 -5.30 -1.78 -12.95
CA PRO A 12 -6.71 -1.78 -12.58
C PRO A 12 -7.08 -0.77 -11.48
N GLY A 13 -6.10 -0.39 -10.66
CA GLY A 13 -6.24 0.60 -9.61
C GLY A 13 -6.66 2.00 -10.11
N VAL A 14 -6.33 2.33 -11.36
CA VAL A 14 -6.65 3.63 -11.97
C VAL A 14 -8.16 3.86 -12.04
N TYR A 15 -8.96 2.80 -12.26
CA TYR A 15 -10.42 2.88 -12.25
C TYR A 15 -10.98 3.43 -10.94
N PHE A 16 -10.35 3.09 -9.80
CA PHE A 16 -10.77 3.63 -8.51
C PHE A 16 -10.46 5.12 -8.39
N LEU A 17 -9.30 5.57 -8.88
CA LEU A 17 -8.94 6.99 -8.90
C LEU A 17 -9.93 7.81 -9.72
N GLU A 18 -10.29 7.35 -10.91
CA GLU A 18 -11.31 8.01 -11.75
C GLU A 18 -12.65 8.15 -11.03
N LYS A 19 -13.06 7.08 -10.35
CA LYS A 19 -14.31 7.07 -9.58
C LYS A 19 -14.26 8.00 -8.37
N TRP A 20 -13.13 8.08 -7.68
CA TRP A 20 -12.97 8.85 -6.44
C TRP A 20 -12.71 10.33 -6.70
N PHE A 21 -12.08 10.65 -7.83
CA PHE A 21 -11.74 12.01 -8.22
C PHE A 21 -12.38 12.37 -9.58
N PRO A 22 -13.73 12.37 -9.70
CA PRO A 22 -14.42 12.56 -10.97
C PRO A 22 -14.28 13.98 -11.56
N HIS A 23 -13.70 14.91 -10.79
CA HIS A 23 -13.45 16.28 -11.19
C HIS A 23 -12.07 16.46 -11.87
N LEU A 24 -11.22 15.43 -11.86
CA LEU A 24 -9.93 15.42 -12.51
C LEU A 24 -10.03 14.88 -13.93
N GLU A 25 -9.25 15.46 -14.83
CA GLU A 25 -9.02 14.91 -16.16
C GLU A 25 -7.78 14.00 -16.10
N PHE A 26 -7.99 12.68 -16.15
CA PHE A 26 -6.89 11.72 -16.06
C PHE A 26 -6.14 11.57 -17.38
N ILE A 27 -4.81 11.65 -17.29
CA ILE A 27 -3.84 11.36 -18.35
C ILE A 27 -3.03 10.15 -17.90
N TYR A 28 -2.94 9.13 -18.75
CA TYR A 28 -2.37 7.84 -18.40
C TYR A 28 -0.90 7.78 -18.83
N GLY A 29 0.01 7.62 -17.87
CA GLY A 29 1.43 7.53 -18.12
C GLY A 29 1.95 6.10 -17.95
N ASP A 30 2.75 5.64 -18.90
CA ASP A 30 3.49 4.38 -18.79
C ASP A 30 4.74 4.43 -19.66
N ALA A 31 5.68 3.52 -19.46
CA ALA A 31 6.91 3.47 -20.26
C ALA A 31 6.70 2.83 -21.64
N VAL A 32 5.48 2.35 -21.92
CA VAL A 32 5.03 1.86 -23.21
C VAL A 32 3.60 2.35 -23.48
N PHE A 33 3.22 2.48 -24.76
CA PHE A 33 1.84 2.81 -25.11
C PHE A 33 0.87 1.69 -24.72
N ILE A 34 -0.26 2.08 -24.14
CA ILE A 34 -1.34 1.20 -23.70
C ILE A 34 -2.38 1.12 -24.81
N ASN A 35 -2.50 -0.05 -25.44
CA ASN A 35 -3.37 -0.26 -26.60
C ASN A 35 -4.86 0.04 -26.35
N GLN A 36 -5.34 -0.08 -25.11
CA GLN A 36 -6.74 0.15 -24.76
C GLN A 36 -7.08 1.62 -24.50
N ILE A 37 -6.08 2.50 -24.44
CA ILE A 37 -6.24 3.92 -24.13
C ILE A 37 -6.00 4.71 -25.42
N SER A 38 -6.74 5.80 -25.62
CA SER A 38 -6.51 6.69 -26.77
C SER A 38 -5.10 7.30 -26.71
N ALA A 39 -4.45 7.47 -27.86
CA ALA A 39 -3.16 8.15 -27.94
C ALA A 39 -3.22 9.59 -27.38
N SER A 40 -4.37 10.25 -27.48
CA SER A 40 -4.57 11.62 -26.98
C SER A 40 -4.70 11.71 -25.45
N GLN A 41 -4.85 10.58 -24.76
CA GLN A 41 -5.06 10.53 -23.32
C GLN A 41 -3.87 9.91 -22.59
N GLN A 42 -2.80 9.52 -23.29
CA GLN A 42 -1.67 8.87 -22.68
C GLN A 42 -0.35 9.56 -23.02
N LEU A 43 0.62 9.40 -22.14
CA LEU A 43 1.97 9.93 -22.27
C LEU A 43 2.98 8.81 -22.07
N LEU A 44 4.04 8.85 -22.88
CA LEU A 44 5.19 7.98 -22.67
C LEU A 44 6.04 8.57 -21.54
N LEU A 45 6.25 7.78 -20.49
CA LEU A 45 7.07 8.16 -19.34
C LEU A 45 8.48 7.57 -19.44
N PRO A 46 9.50 8.25 -18.87
CA PRO A 46 10.83 7.68 -18.69
C PRO A 46 10.79 6.45 -17.79
N GLN A 47 11.76 5.56 -17.92
CA GLN A 47 11.92 4.45 -16.98
C GLN A 47 12.42 4.96 -15.64
N VAL A 48 11.89 4.41 -14.54
CA VAL A 48 12.27 4.79 -13.15
C VAL A 48 13.76 4.57 -12.88
N SER A 49 14.39 3.65 -13.62
CA SER A 49 15.83 3.36 -13.53
C SER A 49 16.72 4.44 -14.19
N GLU A 50 16.15 5.38 -14.93
CA GLU A 50 16.90 6.47 -15.56
C GLU A 50 17.32 7.52 -14.52
N TRP A 51 18.55 7.99 -14.61
CA TRP A 51 19.16 8.89 -13.61
C TRP A 51 18.51 10.28 -13.56
N ASP A 52 17.86 10.70 -14.65
CA ASP A 52 17.16 11.98 -14.79
C ASP A 52 15.62 11.82 -14.79
N TYR A 53 15.10 10.66 -14.36
CA TYR A 53 13.66 10.35 -14.30
C TYR A 53 12.83 11.51 -13.72
N ILE A 54 13.25 12.07 -12.59
CA ILE A 54 12.54 13.17 -11.90
C ILE A 54 12.45 14.42 -12.78
N HIS A 55 13.54 14.81 -13.44
CA HIS A 55 13.58 15.99 -14.31
C HIS A 55 12.77 15.78 -15.59
N GLN A 56 12.88 14.59 -16.19
CA GLN A 56 12.08 14.23 -17.35
C GLN A 56 10.58 14.24 -17.02
N LEU A 57 10.18 13.64 -15.90
CA LEU A 57 8.77 13.62 -15.46
C LEU A 57 8.24 15.03 -15.17
N LEU A 58 9.05 15.88 -14.53
CA LEU A 58 8.69 17.28 -14.29
C LEU A 58 8.45 18.03 -15.61
N ASN A 59 9.35 17.90 -16.59
CA ASN A 59 9.18 18.50 -17.92
C ASN A 59 7.89 18.02 -18.60
N ILE A 60 7.61 16.71 -18.55
CA ILE A 60 6.36 16.13 -19.06
C ILE A 60 5.16 16.79 -18.38
N CYS A 61 5.20 16.99 -17.06
CA CYS A 61 4.10 17.63 -16.35
C CYS A 61 3.90 19.09 -16.80
N LEU A 62 4.98 19.85 -16.94
CA LEU A 62 4.93 21.25 -17.37
C LEU A 62 4.41 21.38 -18.81
N ASP A 63 4.95 20.60 -19.75
CA ASP A 63 4.57 20.63 -21.17
C ASP A 63 3.10 20.28 -21.39
N ASN A 64 2.54 19.41 -20.55
CA ASN A 64 1.17 18.92 -20.66
C ASN A 64 0.19 19.62 -19.71
N GLN A 65 0.65 20.60 -18.93
CA GLN A 65 -0.14 21.34 -17.94
C GLN A 65 -0.78 20.40 -16.89
N ILE A 66 -0.02 19.40 -16.44
CA ILE A 66 -0.42 18.50 -15.37
C ILE A 66 -0.20 19.21 -14.04
N ASN A 67 -1.21 19.23 -13.18
CA ASN A 67 -1.14 19.84 -11.84
C ASN A 67 -1.13 18.80 -10.72
N THR A 68 -1.40 17.55 -11.05
CA THR A 68 -1.54 16.47 -10.08
C THR A 68 -0.90 15.20 -10.62
N VAL A 69 -0.12 14.49 -9.80
CA VAL A 69 0.47 13.20 -10.17
C VAL A 69 0.07 12.14 -9.15
N PHE A 70 -0.45 11.01 -9.64
CA PHE A 70 -0.64 9.78 -8.86
C PHE A 70 0.45 8.79 -9.26
N ALA A 71 1.46 8.64 -8.41
CA ALA A 71 2.54 7.68 -8.61
C ALA A 71 2.11 6.30 -8.11
N MET A 72 2.02 5.32 -9.01
CA MET A 72 1.42 4.00 -8.76
C MET A 72 2.45 2.89 -8.60
N SER A 73 3.75 3.17 -8.80
CA SER A 73 4.84 2.24 -8.57
C SER A 73 5.60 2.56 -7.27
N PHE A 74 6.05 1.52 -6.57
CA PHE A 74 6.82 1.68 -5.34
C PHE A 74 8.10 2.47 -5.52
N ALA A 75 8.86 2.16 -6.59
CA ALA A 75 10.12 2.80 -6.90
C ALA A 75 9.93 4.27 -7.30
N GLU A 76 8.85 4.57 -8.04
CA GLU A 76 8.51 5.96 -8.39
C GLU A 76 8.17 6.77 -7.16
N GLN A 77 7.31 6.23 -6.29
CA GLN A 77 6.91 6.91 -5.06
C GLN A 77 8.12 7.18 -4.15
N GLU A 78 9.16 6.35 -4.17
CA GLU A 78 10.39 6.59 -3.42
C GLU A 78 11.12 7.84 -3.91
N LEU A 79 11.45 7.86 -5.20
CA LEU A 79 12.15 8.99 -5.81
C LEU A 79 11.33 10.28 -5.73
N LEU A 80 10.02 10.19 -5.96
CA LEU A 80 9.14 11.34 -5.96
C LEU A 80 8.85 11.88 -4.55
N ALA A 81 8.93 11.04 -3.51
CA ALA A 81 8.83 11.51 -2.13
C ALA A 81 10.02 12.42 -1.75
N GLU A 82 11.20 12.21 -2.33
CA GLU A 82 12.36 13.09 -2.16
C GLU A 82 12.23 14.40 -2.96
N ALA A 83 11.47 14.38 -4.05
CA ALA A 83 11.30 15.52 -4.97
C ALA A 83 10.03 16.34 -4.74
N VAL A 84 9.28 16.12 -3.64
CA VAL A 84 8.01 16.82 -3.38
C VAL A 84 8.16 18.34 -3.44
N GLU A 85 9.21 18.88 -2.83
CA GLU A 85 9.47 20.33 -2.80
C GLU A 85 9.66 20.88 -4.21
N LEU A 86 10.48 20.22 -5.03
CA LEU A 86 10.72 20.59 -6.43
C LEU A 86 9.43 20.68 -7.24
N PHE A 87 8.54 19.68 -7.16
CA PHE A 87 7.27 19.70 -7.89
C PHE A 87 6.31 20.78 -7.35
N SER A 88 6.35 21.03 -6.04
CA SER A 88 5.49 22.03 -5.40
C SER A 88 5.80 23.48 -5.84
N GLU A 89 7.07 23.78 -6.17
CA GLU A 89 7.49 25.08 -6.73
C GLU A 89 6.74 25.43 -8.03
N PHE A 90 6.36 24.40 -8.79
CA PHE A 90 5.61 24.53 -10.05
C PHE A 90 4.11 24.28 -9.89
N GLN A 91 3.60 24.26 -8.65
CA GLN A 91 2.18 24.00 -8.34
C GLN A 91 1.71 22.60 -8.82
N ILE A 92 2.61 21.62 -8.84
CA ILE A 92 2.29 20.23 -9.14
C ILE A 92 2.18 19.46 -7.83
N LYS A 93 0.99 18.93 -7.54
CA LYS A 93 0.73 18.12 -6.35
C LYS A 93 1.07 16.66 -6.62
N LEU A 94 1.96 16.09 -5.82
CA LEU A 94 2.23 14.65 -5.82
C LEU A 94 1.31 13.95 -4.80
N ASN A 95 0.44 13.04 -5.25
CA ASN A 95 -0.37 12.19 -4.39
C ASN A 95 0.36 10.87 -4.14
N LEU A 96 1.21 10.86 -3.13
CA LEU A 96 1.98 9.71 -2.67
C LEU A 96 2.27 9.86 -1.18
N PRO A 97 2.62 8.78 -0.46
CA PRO A 97 3.04 8.90 0.92
C PRO A 97 4.36 9.64 1.05
N ASP A 98 4.43 10.60 1.98
CA ASP A 98 5.68 11.32 2.27
C ASP A 98 6.76 10.40 2.86
N LEU A 99 7.99 10.89 2.95
CA LEU A 99 9.13 10.09 3.43
C LEU A 99 8.91 9.52 4.84
N ASN A 100 8.19 10.23 5.71
CA ASN A 100 7.90 9.77 7.07
C ASN A 100 6.87 8.64 7.07
N SER A 101 5.78 8.82 6.33
CA SER A 101 4.75 7.80 6.14
C SER A 101 5.35 6.55 5.50
N ARG A 102 6.21 6.70 4.48
CA ARG A 102 6.89 5.56 3.84
C ARG A 102 7.76 4.79 4.82
N LYS A 103 8.63 5.47 5.58
CA LYS A 103 9.48 4.83 6.60
C LYS A 103 8.65 4.05 7.62
N LEU A 104 7.52 4.62 8.04
CA LEU A 104 6.60 3.96 8.97
C LEU A 104 5.97 2.70 8.37
N LEU A 105 5.53 2.73 7.11
CA LEU A 105 4.87 1.61 6.42
C LEU A 105 5.75 0.36 6.29
N PHE A 106 7.07 0.53 6.30
CA PHE A 106 8.03 -0.58 6.34
C PHE A 106 8.09 -1.31 7.69
N ASN A 107 7.53 -0.72 8.75
CA ASN A 107 7.51 -1.31 10.09
C ASN A 107 6.06 -1.58 10.57
N GLN A 108 5.37 -2.52 9.91
CA GLN A 108 4.02 -2.93 10.30
C GLN A 108 3.86 -3.35 11.77
N PRO A 109 4.80 -4.06 12.41
CA PRO A 109 4.68 -4.33 13.85
C PRO A 109 4.65 -3.05 14.69
N GLU A 110 5.47 -2.05 14.37
CA GLU A 110 5.45 -0.75 15.06
C GLU A 110 4.11 -0.04 14.86
N ILE A 111 3.54 -0.08 13.64
CA ILE A 111 2.20 0.46 13.37
C ILE A 111 1.15 -0.21 14.27
N LEU A 112 1.12 -1.55 14.29
CA LEU A 112 0.16 -2.32 15.09
C LEU A 112 0.31 -2.05 16.59
N GLN A 113 1.54 -1.92 17.08
CA GLN A 113 1.83 -1.57 18.48
C GLN A 113 1.39 -0.14 18.79
N LYS A 114 1.72 0.83 17.94
CA LYS A 114 1.38 2.25 18.13
C LYS A 114 -0.14 2.45 18.14
N LEU A 115 -0.85 1.80 17.22
CA LEU A 115 -2.32 1.82 17.20
C LEU A 115 -2.90 1.20 18.48
N ASN A 116 -2.41 0.02 18.88
CA ASN A 116 -2.88 -0.65 20.09
C ASN A 116 -2.65 0.18 21.36
N PHE A 117 -1.46 0.79 21.48
CA PHE A 117 -1.10 1.69 22.58
C PHE A 117 -2.04 2.90 22.68
N ASN A 118 -2.54 3.39 21.54
CA ASN A 118 -3.51 4.48 21.46
C ASN A 118 -4.98 3.99 21.53
N GLY A 119 -5.22 2.75 21.98
CA GLY A 119 -6.57 2.22 22.23
C GLY A 119 -7.29 1.67 21.00
N MET A 120 -6.63 1.60 19.84
CA MET A 120 -7.21 1.04 18.62
C MET A 120 -7.17 -0.48 18.65
N LYS A 121 -8.27 -1.12 18.21
CA LYS A 121 -8.31 -2.58 18.11
C LYS A 121 -7.45 -3.04 16.93
N THR A 122 -6.45 -3.87 17.19
CA THR A 122 -5.61 -4.50 16.15
C THR A 122 -5.77 -6.00 16.17
N VAL A 123 -5.44 -6.66 15.06
CA VAL A 123 -5.38 -8.13 15.01
C VAL A 123 -4.29 -8.67 15.93
N LEU A 124 -4.49 -9.88 16.43
CA LEU A 124 -3.45 -10.57 17.20
C LEU A 124 -2.27 -10.86 16.27
N HIS A 125 -1.08 -10.42 16.68
CA HIS A 125 0.12 -10.49 15.88
C HIS A 125 1.36 -10.80 16.73
N GLN A 126 2.39 -11.36 16.09
CA GLN A 126 3.71 -11.57 16.69
C GLN A 126 4.81 -11.35 15.66
N ALA A 127 5.86 -10.62 16.05
CA ALA A 127 7.11 -10.53 15.31
C ALA A 127 8.04 -11.65 15.80
N THR A 128 8.75 -12.30 14.88
CA THR A 128 9.60 -13.44 15.20
C THR A 128 10.97 -13.29 14.56
N ASN A 129 12.02 -13.54 15.33
CA ASN A 129 13.42 -13.42 14.89
C ASN A 129 14.18 -14.76 14.89
N SER A 130 13.52 -15.85 15.30
CA SER A 130 14.08 -17.19 15.29
C SER A 130 13.03 -18.21 14.86
N PHE A 131 13.49 -19.33 14.30
CA PHE A 131 12.56 -20.38 13.87
C PHE A 131 11.77 -20.97 15.04
N ALA A 132 12.38 -21.03 16.23
CA ALA A 132 11.73 -21.49 17.45
C ALA A 132 10.58 -20.55 17.85
N GLU A 133 10.80 -19.24 17.78
CA GLU A 133 9.75 -18.24 17.97
C GLU A 133 8.68 -18.37 16.90
N PHE A 134 9.05 -18.40 15.62
CA PHE A 134 8.11 -18.59 14.50
C PHE A 134 7.15 -19.76 14.73
N SER A 135 7.69 -20.95 15.05
CA SER A 135 6.90 -22.14 15.30
C SER A 135 5.96 -21.98 16.51
N LYS A 136 6.49 -21.45 17.62
CA LYS A 136 5.72 -21.17 18.84
C LYS A 136 4.58 -20.17 18.59
N SER A 137 4.88 -19.09 17.88
CA SER A 137 3.94 -18.03 17.53
C SER A 137 2.82 -18.54 16.64
N CYS A 138 3.12 -19.39 15.64
CA CYS A 138 2.10 -20.04 14.83
C CYS A 138 1.10 -20.84 15.68
N LEU A 139 1.59 -21.64 16.63
CA LEU A 139 0.72 -22.39 17.56
C LEU A 139 -0.12 -21.46 18.44
N GLN A 140 0.47 -20.38 18.96
CA GLN A 140 -0.24 -19.40 19.79
C GLN A 140 -1.34 -18.64 19.03
N LEU A 141 -1.15 -18.43 17.73
CA LEU A 141 -2.13 -17.80 16.85
C LEU A 141 -3.23 -18.77 16.39
N GLY A 142 -3.10 -20.06 16.69
CA GLY A 142 -4.12 -21.08 16.46
C GLY A 142 -3.89 -21.99 15.24
N TYR A 143 -2.72 -21.93 14.60
CA TYR A 143 -2.37 -22.89 13.56
C TYR A 143 -2.24 -24.31 14.14
N PRO A 144 -2.69 -25.37 13.44
CA PRO A 144 -3.17 -25.39 12.06
C PRO A 144 -4.68 -25.18 11.88
N THR A 145 -5.44 -24.92 12.95
CA THR A 145 -6.91 -24.74 12.86
C THR A 145 -7.29 -23.38 12.27
N GLU A 146 -6.48 -22.37 12.54
CA GLU A 146 -6.65 -21.00 12.07
C GLU A 146 -5.62 -20.70 10.97
N SER A 147 -6.04 -19.97 9.93
CA SER A 147 -5.12 -19.45 8.92
C SER A 147 -4.30 -18.31 9.50
N ILE A 148 -3.02 -18.26 9.15
CA ILE A 148 -2.09 -17.22 9.62
C ILE A 148 -1.57 -16.44 8.43
N ALA A 149 -1.67 -15.12 8.48
CA ALA A 149 -0.98 -14.25 7.56
C ALA A 149 0.49 -14.09 7.98
N VAL A 150 1.39 -14.28 7.03
CA VAL A 150 2.85 -14.18 7.18
C VAL A 150 3.34 -13.12 6.22
N SER A 151 4.16 -12.18 6.68
CA SER A 151 4.83 -11.20 5.84
C SER A 151 6.26 -10.96 6.30
N SER A 152 7.16 -10.67 5.36
CA SER A 152 8.50 -10.21 5.69
C SER A 152 8.46 -8.76 6.19
N PHE A 153 9.41 -8.38 7.03
CA PHE A 153 9.63 -6.98 7.38
C PHE A 153 10.16 -6.16 6.20
N GLN A 154 10.90 -6.78 5.28
CA GLN A 154 11.46 -6.10 4.10
C GLN A 154 10.37 -5.83 3.05
N ASN A 155 9.33 -6.65 3.02
CA ASN A 155 8.18 -6.50 2.14
C ASN A 155 6.89 -6.80 2.89
N PRO A 156 6.40 -5.83 3.69
CA PRO A 156 5.20 -6.02 4.51
C PRO A 156 3.91 -6.18 3.70
N ASP A 157 3.92 -5.71 2.45
CA ASP A 157 2.77 -5.74 1.53
C ASP A 157 2.56 -7.13 0.94
N LEU A 158 3.62 -7.93 0.84
CA LEU A 158 3.53 -9.32 0.42
C LEU A 158 3.12 -10.21 1.60
N VAL A 159 1.81 -10.43 1.69
CA VAL A 159 1.21 -11.28 2.71
C VAL A 159 0.92 -12.67 2.14
N TRP A 160 1.58 -13.69 2.68
CA TRP A 160 1.26 -15.09 2.44
C TRP A 160 0.29 -15.63 3.48
N ILE A 161 -0.61 -16.52 3.09
CA ILE A 161 -1.50 -17.21 4.02
C ILE A 161 -0.96 -18.61 4.29
N LEU A 162 -0.54 -18.85 5.52
CA LEU A 162 -0.16 -20.14 6.03
C LEU A 162 -1.42 -20.97 6.33
N ASP A 163 -1.65 -22.00 5.52
CA ASP A 163 -2.78 -22.91 5.64
C ASP A 163 -2.42 -24.28 5.04
N ASP A 164 -2.36 -25.31 5.87
CA ASP A 164 -2.07 -26.69 5.43
C ASP A 164 -3.34 -27.49 5.12
N GLN A 165 -4.52 -26.98 5.50
CA GLN A 165 -5.80 -27.65 5.28
C GLN A 165 -6.31 -27.41 3.86
N HIS A 166 -6.07 -26.22 3.33
CA HIS A 166 -6.58 -25.81 2.03
C HIS A 166 -5.49 -25.83 0.95
N LYS A 167 -5.67 -26.67 -0.08
CA LYS A 167 -4.76 -26.78 -1.24
C LYS A 167 -4.95 -25.68 -2.30
N PHE A 168 -5.60 -24.58 -1.98
CA PHE A 168 -5.75 -23.48 -2.94
C PHE A 168 -4.40 -22.78 -3.13
N ASN A 169 -4.12 -22.29 -4.34
CA ASN A 169 -2.91 -21.50 -4.59
C ASN A 169 -3.07 -20.05 -4.07
N PHE A 170 -4.31 -19.57 -3.96
CA PHE A 170 -4.65 -18.22 -3.54
C PHE A 170 -5.90 -18.21 -2.65
N PHE A 171 -5.94 -17.28 -1.70
CA PHE A 171 -7.07 -17.03 -0.82
C PHE A 171 -7.23 -15.52 -0.66
N ASP A 172 -8.36 -14.98 -1.15
CA ASP A 172 -8.62 -13.53 -1.23
C ASP A 172 -7.48 -12.73 -1.90
N GLY A 173 -7.01 -13.23 -3.05
CA GLY A 173 -5.91 -12.65 -3.82
C GLY A 173 -4.52 -12.83 -3.21
N LYS A 174 -4.40 -13.39 -2.00
CA LYS A 174 -3.13 -13.64 -1.31
C LYS A 174 -2.64 -15.06 -1.55
N PRO A 175 -1.35 -15.28 -1.82
CA PRO A 175 -0.80 -16.62 -2.04
C PRO A 175 -0.91 -17.48 -0.78
N VAL A 176 -1.38 -18.72 -0.93
CA VAL A 176 -1.41 -19.69 0.18
C VAL A 176 -0.14 -20.54 0.14
N ILE A 177 0.45 -20.77 1.30
CA ILE A 177 1.66 -21.55 1.46
C ILE A 177 1.50 -22.56 2.60
N LEU A 178 2.15 -23.71 2.44
CA LEU A 178 2.27 -24.71 3.50
C LEU A 178 3.31 -24.27 4.53
N PHE A 179 3.23 -24.79 5.75
CA PHE A 179 4.19 -24.54 6.82
C PHE A 179 5.63 -24.80 6.41
N THR A 180 5.88 -25.87 5.67
CA THR A 180 7.22 -26.22 5.18
C THR A 180 7.78 -25.17 4.21
N LYS A 181 6.93 -24.49 3.44
CA LYS A 181 7.33 -23.39 2.56
C LYS A 181 7.52 -22.10 3.36
N ALA A 182 6.63 -21.81 4.31
CA ALA A 182 6.79 -20.68 5.24
C ALA A 182 8.10 -20.76 6.04
N ALA A 183 8.46 -21.96 6.51
CA ALA A 183 9.73 -22.22 7.20
C ALA A 183 10.96 -21.93 6.32
N LYS A 184 10.88 -22.21 5.01
CA LYS A 184 11.95 -21.87 4.06
C LYS A 184 12.04 -20.37 3.80
N ILE A 185 10.89 -19.68 3.74
CA ILE A 185 10.86 -18.22 3.64
C ILE A 185 11.49 -17.61 4.89
N PHE A 186 11.13 -18.08 6.10
CA PHE A 186 11.79 -17.67 7.34
C PHE A 186 13.31 -17.93 7.30
N ALA A 187 13.77 -19.04 6.73
CA ALA A 187 15.22 -19.29 6.64
C ALA A 187 15.95 -18.29 5.72
N ALA A 188 15.24 -17.65 4.79
CA ALA A 188 15.77 -16.61 3.92
C ALA A 188 15.56 -15.19 4.48
N GLU A 189 14.54 -15.01 5.32
CA GLU A 189 14.08 -13.73 5.86
C GLU A 189 14.30 -13.69 7.38
N GLU A 190 15.17 -12.79 7.86
CA GLU A 190 15.54 -12.77 9.29
C GLU A 190 14.39 -12.41 10.24
N LEU A 191 13.37 -11.71 9.74
CA LEU A 191 12.25 -11.21 10.55
C LEU A 191 10.92 -11.38 9.81
N LEU A 192 10.00 -12.11 10.44
CA LEU A 192 8.64 -12.29 9.95
C LEU A 192 7.62 -11.70 10.92
N LEU A 193 6.56 -11.11 10.36
CA LEU A 193 5.36 -10.72 11.08
C LEU A 193 4.26 -11.75 10.82
N LEU A 194 3.76 -12.34 11.91
CA LEU A 194 2.65 -13.28 11.91
C LEU A 194 1.39 -12.60 12.44
N ARG A 195 0.27 -12.81 11.76
CA ARG A 195 -1.03 -12.23 12.11
C ARG A 195 -2.11 -13.30 11.99
N LYS A 196 -3.03 -13.39 12.96
CA LYS A 196 -4.22 -14.23 12.77
C LYS A 196 -5.00 -13.71 11.57
N PHE A 197 -5.47 -14.60 10.69
CA PHE A 197 -6.11 -14.21 9.45
C PHE A 197 -7.48 -14.88 9.26
N ASN A 198 -8.48 -14.11 8.86
CA ASN A 198 -9.80 -14.60 8.46
C ASN A 198 -10.35 -13.79 7.28
N SER A 199 -10.32 -14.39 6.08
CA SER A 199 -10.78 -13.74 4.84
C SER A 199 -12.27 -13.39 4.85
N SER A 200 -13.11 -14.20 5.52
CA SER A 200 -14.57 -13.98 5.53
C SER A 200 -14.97 -12.66 6.20
N THR A 201 -14.05 -12.06 6.93
CA THR A 201 -14.24 -10.81 7.67
C THR A 201 -13.37 -9.67 7.16
N GLN A 202 -12.63 -9.90 6.06
CA GLN A 202 -11.74 -8.91 5.50
C GLN A 202 -12.54 -7.75 4.87
N LYS A 203 -12.13 -6.53 5.18
CA LYS A 203 -12.63 -5.29 4.57
C LYS A 203 -11.46 -4.43 4.15
N ILE A 204 -11.59 -3.81 3.00
CA ILE A 204 -10.61 -2.88 2.45
C ILE A 204 -11.22 -1.49 2.44
N VAL A 205 -10.53 -0.56 3.07
CA VAL A 205 -10.86 0.86 3.12
C VAL A 205 -9.77 1.62 2.41
N HIS A 206 -10.14 2.63 1.64
CA HIS A 206 -9.18 3.54 1.05
C HIS A 206 -9.36 4.91 1.68
N ALA A 207 -8.26 5.58 1.98
CA ALA A 207 -8.31 6.86 2.65
C ALA A 207 -7.19 7.77 2.17
N PHE A 208 -7.54 9.05 1.97
CA PHE A 208 -6.61 10.10 1.61
C PHE A 208 -6.41 11.01 2.81
N PHE A 209 -5.14 11.25 3.16
CA PHE A 209 -4.75 12.10 4.28
C PHE A 209 -3.87 13.26 3.82
N THR A 210 -3.94 14.36 4.56
CA THR A 210 -3.01 15.48 4.46
C THR A 210 -2.65 15.91 5.88
N ASP A 211 -1.37 15.82 6.22
CA ASP A 211 -0.84 16.13 7.55
C ASP A 211 -1.60 15.44 8.70
N GLY A 212 -1.91 14.14 8.53
CA GLY A 212 -2.66 13.32 9.47
C GLY A 212 -4.18 13.53 9.46
N ASN A 213 -4.69 14.55 8.76
CA ASN A 213 -6.12 14.81 8.65
C ASN A 213 -6.74 13.98 7.53
N LEU A 214 -7.90 13.40 7.81
CA LEU A 214 -8.67 12.63 6.83
C LEU A 214 -9.39 13.58 5.87
N GLU A 215 -8.96 13.58 4.62
CA GLU A 215 -9.55 14.39 3.54
C GLU A 215 -10.69 13.64 2.84
N SER A 216 -10.51 12.34 2.62
CA SER A 216 -11.49 11.51 1.94
C SER A 216 -11.36 10.06 2.34
N VAL A 217 -12.50 9.35 2.34
CA VAL A 217 -12.55 7.94 2.68
C VAL A 217 -13.54 7.21 1.78
N TRP A 218 -13.17 6.02 1.34
CA TRP A 218 -13.98 5.17 0.48
C TRP A 218 -14.07 3.76 1.05
N ASN A 219 -15.25 3.15 0.93
CA ASN A 219 -15.57 1.82 1.45
C ASN A 219 -15.45 1.66 2.97
N ALA A 220 -15.41 2.76 3.75
CA ALA A 220 -15.37 2.71 5.20
C ALA A 220 -16.74 2.45 5.84
N GLN A 221 -16.73 1.78 6.98
CA GLN A 221 -17.88 1.66 7.87
C GLN A 221 -17.95 2.80 8.90
N SER A 222 -16.79 3.34 9.29
CA SER A 222 -16.67 4.44 10.24
C SER A 222 -15.54 5.38 9.78
N SER A 223 -15.85 6.66 9.55
CA SER A 223 -14.84 7.66 9.21
C SER A 223 -14.01 8.11 10.42
N GLU A 224 -14.56 8.01 11.64
CA GLU A 224 -13.88 8.46 12.86
C GLU A 224 -12.69 7.56 13.21
N GLU A 225 -12.84 6.24 13.06
CA GLU A 225 -11.75 5.29 13.28
C GLU A 225 -10.60 5.53 12.30
N ILE A 226 -10.92 5.75 11.01
CA ILE A 226 -9.95 6.05 9.95
C ILE A 226 -9.25 7.38 10.21
N LYS A 227 -9.98 8.39 10.69
CA LYS A 227 -9.41 9.68 11.09
C LYS A 227 -8.43 9.53 12.25
N GLN A 228 -8.77 8.74 13.27
CA GLN A 228 -7.87 8.47 14.39
C GLN A 228 -6.59 7.75 13.95
N ILE A 229 -6.68 6.78 13.03
CA ILE A 229 -5.51 6.12 12.43
C ILE A 229 -4.61 7.15 11.75
N GLY A 230 -5.18 8.05 10.94
CA GLY A 230 -4.46 9.14 10.28
C GLY A 230 -3.68 10.02 11.25
N ILE A 231 -4.32 10.42 12.35
CA ILE A 231 -3.71 11.27 13.40
C ILE A 231 -2.59 10.52 14.14
N ILE A 232 -2.86 9.28 14.60
CA ILE A 232 -1.89 8.48 15.39
C ILE A 232 -0.64 8.19 14.56
N LEU A 233 -0.81 7.87 13.29
CA LEU A 233 0.29 7.51 12.39
C LEU A 233 0.87 8.73 11.65
N ALA A 234 0.28 9.92 11.80
CA ALA A 234 0.64 11.14 11.08
C ALA A 234 0.72 10.91 9.56
N LEU A 235 -0.31 10.25 9.00
CA LEU A 235 -0.32 9.85 7.59
C LEU A 235 -0.47 11.04 6.65
N ASN A 236 0.24 10.98 5.53
CA ASN A 236 0.08 11.90 4.42
C ASN A 236 0.04 11.11 3.12
N GLY A 237 -0.88 11.40 2.20
CA GLY A 237 -1.05 10.68 0.94
C GLY A 237 -2.25 9.72 0.92
N LEU A 238 -2.28 8.84 -0.08
CA LEU A 238 -3.37 7.89 -0.34
C LEU A 238 -2.97 6.48 0.11
N PHE A 239 -3.84 5.82 0.89
CA PHE A 239 -3.56 4.53 1.50
C PHE A 239 -4.68 3.51 1.28
N GLU A 240 -4.30 2.24 1.24
CA GLU A 240 -5.18 1.10 1.39
C GLU A 240 -5.02 0.53 2.81
N MET A 241 -6.13 0.43 3.54
CA MET A 241 -6.20 -0.12 4.88
C MET A 241 -7.02 -1.39 4.89
N GLU A 242 -6.47 -2.45 5.46
CA GLU A 242 -7.13 -3.73 5.62
C GLU A 242 -7.59 -3.91 7.07
N PHE A 243 -8.85 -4.31 7.22
CA PHE A 243 -9.47 -4.62 8.51
C PHE A 243 -9.98 -6.06 8.49
N GLN A 244 -9.98 -6.70 9.67
CA GLN A 244 -10.68 -7.95 9.91
C GLN A 244 -11.71 -7.74 11.02
N GLN A 245 -12.98 -7.85 10.66
CA GLN A 245 -14.11 -7.44 11.50
C GLN A 245 -14.05 -5.94 11.82
N GLU A 246 -13.64 -5.58 13.05
CA GLU A 246 -13.42 -4.21 13.57
C GLU A 246 -11.97 -4.07 14.09
N LYS A 247 -11.05 -4.88 13.56
CA LYS A 247 -9.64 -4.87 13.98
C LYS A 247 -8.79 -4.47 12.80
N PHE A 248 -7.93 -3.49 13.01
CA PHE A 248 -6.94 -3.09 12.01
C PHE A 248 -5.94 -4.23 11.77
N PHE A 249 -5.71 -4.56 10.50
CA PHE A 249 -4.90 -5.69 10.06
C PHE A 249 -3.63 -5.27 9.32
N ASN A 250 -3.75 -4.33 8.37
CA ASN A 250 -2.62 -3.86 7.56
C ASN A 250 -2.90 -2.45 7.00
N ILE A 251 -1.84 -1.74 6.65
CA ILE A 251 -1.91 -0.52 5.84
C ILE A 251 -0.77 -0.50 4.86
N LYS A 252 -1.03 -0.01 3.64
CA LYS A 252 -0.03 0.18 2.61
C LYS A 252 -0.32 1.42 1.77
N PRO A 253 0.65 1.98 1.05
CA PRO A 253 0.40 2.98 0.03
C PRO A 253 -0.67 2.48 -0.95
N PHE A 254 -1.52 3.39 -1.42
CA PHE A 254 -2.49 3.03 -2.44
C PHE A 254 -1.76 2.62 -3.73
N PHE A 255 -1.92 1.34 -4.03
CA PHE A 255 -1.30 0.57 -5.10
C PHE A 255 0.21 0.73 -5.21
N VAL A 256 0.85 -0.34 -4.76
CA VAL A 256 2.23 -0.72 -4.98
C VAL A 256 2.16 -2.19 -5.41
N ARG A 257 2.80 -2.54 -6.53
CA ARG A 257 3.19 -3.93 -6.82
C ARG A 257 4.66 -3.97 -7.18
#